data_AF-J9FEG6-F1
#
_entry.id   AF-J9FEG6-F1
#
_cell.length_a   1.000
_cell.length_b   1.000
_cell.length_c   1.000
_cell.angle_alpha   90.00
_cell.angle_beta   90.00
_cell.angle_gamma   90.00
#
_symmetry.space_group_name_H-M   'P 1'
#
loop_
_entity.id
_entity.type
_entity.pdbx_description
1 polymer ?
#
loop_
_entity_poly.entity_id
_entity_poly.type
_entity_poly.pdbx_seq_one_letter_code
_entity_poly.pdbx_strand_id
1 'polypeptide(L)'
;ERGAGYEECLEPSSSFHTFGRWFEQITKCADKSEYPELENRFCLMKEAIQKAINACMRSTGLRDIYFNHNLECFVVSHPDTGEMIVSDLSDGFRSIISMVADLAYRMVRLNPHLGAESALQTPGIVLIDEIDMHLHPIWQQTIMGDLRAAFPKVQFITTTHSPQVLSSVPSETVRVLRWGKQFEGVGRVNF
;
A
#
# COMPACT_ATOMS: atom_id res chain seq x y z
N GLU A 1 20.26 0.90 -12.24
CA GLU A 1 20.42 2.25 -11.65
C GLU A 1 19.28 2.52 -10.66
N ARG A 2 19.48 3.36 -9.64
CA ARG A 2 18.42 3.65 -8.63
C ARG A 2 17.16 4.27 -9.24
N GLY A 3 17.29 4.99 -10.36
CA GLY A 3 16.16 5.59 -11.09
C GLY A 3 15.11 4.57 -11.56
N ALA A 4 15.53 3.36 -11.92
CA ALA A 4 14.63 2.28 -12.38
C ALA A 4 13.70 1.72 -11.28
N GLY A 5 13.90 2.10 -10.01
CA GLY A 5 12.95 1.78 -8.94
C GLY A 5 11.76 2.75 -8.86
N TYR A 6 11.88 3.92 -9.50
CA TYR A 6 10.85 4.97 -9.54
C TYR A 6 10.16 5.07 -10.89
N GLU A 7 10.48 4.19 -11.83
CA GLU A 7 9.78 4.09 -13.11
C GLU A 7 8.27 3.92 -12.88
N GLU A 8 7.45 4.64 -13.64
CA GLU A 8 5.98 4.66 -13.55
C GLU A 8 5.41 5.07 -12.17
N CYS A 9 6.20 5.65 -11.24
CA CYS A 9 5.69 6.03 -9.91
C CYS A 9 4.65 7.17 -9.92
N LEU A 10 4.57 7.91 -11.03
CA LEU A 10 3.62 8.99 -11.25
C LEU A 10 2.48 8.59 -12.20
N GLU A 11 2.47 7.36 -12.71
CA GLU A 11 1.45 6.89 -13.65
C GLU A 11 0.24 6.30 -12.93
N PRO A 12 -0.97 6.87 -13.05
CA PRO A 12 -2.15 6.38 -12.35
C PRO A 12 -2.61 4.98 -12.79
N SER A 13 -2.32 4.59 -14.03
CA SER A 13 -2.81 3.37 -14.69
C SER A 13 -1.99 2.12 -14.42
N SER A 14 -0.83 2.23 -13.75
CA SER A 14 0.11 1.12 -13.56
C SER A 14 -0.27 0.17 -12.41
N SER A 15 -1.31 0.47 -11.63
CA SER A 15 -1.41 0.00 -10.24
C SER A 15 -2.00 -1.38 -10.00
N PHE A 16 -2.99 -1.87 -10.78
CA PHE A 16 -3.65 -3.16 -10.47
C PHE A 16 -3.31 -4.30 -11.45
N HIS A 17 -3.48 -4.09 -12.76
CA HIS A 17 -3.25 -5.15 -13.75
C HIS A 17 -1.77 -5.48 -14.00
N THR A 18 -0.89 -4.49 -13.85
CA THR A 18 0.56 -4.69 -13.90
C THR A 18 1.02 -5.35 -12.60
N PHE A 19 0.49 -4.88 -11.45
CA PHE A 19 0.73 -5.44 -10.12
C PHE A 19 0.41 -6.93 -10.01
N GLY A 20 -0.84 -7.31 -10.32
CA GLY A 20 -1.27 -8.70 -10.16
C GLY A 20 -0.37 -9.68 -10.91
N ARG A 21 0.03 -9.33 -12.14
CA ARG A 21 0.89 -10.16 -12.99
C ARG A 21 2.33 -10.28 -12.46
N TRP A 22 2.96 -9.19 -12.03
CA TRP A 22 4.33 -9.29 -11.50
C TRP A 22 4.37 -9.92 -10.11
N PHE A 23 3.37 -9.65 -9.26
CA PHE A 23 3.33 -10.22 -7.91
C PHE A 23 3.03 -11.73 -7.95
N GLU A 24 2.19 -12.15 -8.89
CA GLU A 24 2.01 -13.56 -9.23
C GLU A 24 3.35 -14.20 -9.65
N GLN A 25 4.12 -13.55 -10.54
CA GLN A 25 5.43 -14.07 -10.95
C GLN A 25 6.41 -14.18 -9.78
N ILE A 26 6.49 -13.17 -8.91
CA ILE A 26 7.33 -13.23 -7.70
C ILE A 26 6.89 -14.36 -6.79
N THR A 27 5.58 -14.54 -6.59
CA THR A 27 5.07 -15.59 -5.71
C THR A 27 5.35 -16.97 -6.30
N LYS A 28 5.15 -17.16 -7.61
CA LYS A 28 5.51 -18.38 -8.33
C LYS A 28 7.01 -18.67 -8.26
N CYS A 29 7.87 -17.66 -8.36
CA CYS A 29 9.32 -17.81 -8.24
C CYS A 29 9.78 -18.06 -6.79
N ALA A 30 9.11 -17.49 -5.80
CA ALA A 30 9.39 -17.75 -4.39
C ALA A 30 8.96 -19.17 -3.98
N ASP A 31 7.93 -19.73 -4.60
CA ASP A 31 7.41 -21.06 -4.29
C ASP A 31 8.08 -22.18 -5.12
N LYS A 32 8.92 -21.84 -6.12
CA LYS A 32 9.63 -22.81 -6.99
C LYS A 32 11.14 -22.80 -6.74
N SER A 33 11.67 -23.90 -6.21
CA SER A 33 13.09 -24.09 -5.85
C SER A 33 13.98 -24.52 -7.02
N GLU A 34 14.02 -23.77 -8.13
CA GLU A 34 14.96 -24.06 -9.23
C GLU A 34 16.32 -23.34 -9.08
N TYR A 35 16.41 -22.27 -8.26
CA TYR A 35 17.65 -21.51 -8.05
C TYR A 35 17.72 -20.91 -6.62
N PRO A 36 18.47 -21.51 -5.68
CA PRO A 36 18.42 -21.15 -4.25
C PRO A 36 18.74 -19.69 -3.92
N GLU A 37 19.66 -19.04 -4.66
CA GLU A 37 20.04 -17.64 -4.42
C GLU A 37 18.98 -16.64 -4.91
N LEU A 38 18.36 -16.94 -6.06
CA LEU A 38 17.27 -16.12 -6.61
C LEU A 38 15.97 -16.32 -5.82
N GLU A 39 15.72 -17.56 -5.39
CA GLU A 39 14.63 -17.95 -4.51
C GLU A 39 14.63 -17.11 -3.23
N ASN A 40 15.79 -16.99 -2.55
CA ASN A 40 15.89 -16.19 -1.34
C ASN A 40 15.48 -14.71 -1.57
N ARG A 41 15.86 -14.13 -2.71
CA ARG A 41 15.47 -12.75 -3.04
C ARG A 41 13.95 -12.61 -3.28
N PHE A 42 13.34 -13.56 -3.99
CA PHE A 42 11.90 -13.54 -4.23
C PHE A 42 11.11 -13.81 -2.95
N CYS A 43 11.60 -14.69 -2.08
CA CYS A 43 11.02 -14.94 -0.74
C CYS A 43 11.03 -13.69 0.13
N LEU A 44 12.17 -13.00 0.24
CA LEU A 44 12.27 -11.76 1.02
C LEU A 44 11.34 -10.67 0.48
N MET A 45 11.19 -10.60 -0.85
CA MET A 45 10.30 -9.64 -1.50
C MET A 45 8.83 -9.97 -1.28
N LYS A 46 8.45 -11.24 -1.42
CA LYS A 46 7.11 -11.75 -1.09
C LYS A 46 6.76 -11.45 0.37
N GLU A 47 7.66 -11.76 1.29
CA GLU A 47 7.47 -11.55 2.73
C GLU A 47 7.31 -10.06 3.07
N ALA A 48 8.16 -9.18 2.53
CA ALA A 48 8.05 -7.74 2.74
C ALA A 48 6.70 -7.19 2.25
N ILE A 49 6.25 -7.61 1.08
CA ILE A 49 4.98 -7.18 0.48
C ILE A 49 3.81 -7.67 1.34
N GLN A 50 3.78 -8.96 1.71
CA GLN A 50 2.74 -9.53 2.56
C GLN A 50 2.68 -8.85 3.92
N LYS A 51 3.83 -8.60 4.57
CA LYS A 51 3.91 -7.86 5.84
C LYS A 51 3.31 -6.46 5.72
N ALA A 52 3.67 -5.71 4.67
CA ALA A 52 3.16 -4.36 4.45
C ALA A 52 1.65 -4.34 4.21
N ILE A 53 1.14 -5.25 3.36
CA ILE A 53 -0.30 -5.37 3.08
C ILE A 53 -1.07 -5.74 4.36
N ASN A 54 -0.62 -6.77 5.09
CA ASN A 54 -1.26 -7.20 6.33
C ASN A 54 -1.25 -6.10 7.41
N ALA A 55 -0.15 -5.36 7.52
CA ALA A 55 -0.07 -4.22 8.43
C ALA A 55 -1.06 -3.12 8.04
N CYS A 56 -1.20 -2.82 6.75
CA CYS A 56 -2.11 -1.78 6.27
C CYS A 56 -3.60 -2.19 6.30
N MET A 57 -3.90 -3.48 6.30
CA MET A 57 -5.29 -3.98 6.35
C MET A 57 -5.77 -4.32 7.75
N ARG A 58 -4.91 -4.22 8.76
CA ARG A 58 -5.18 -4.69 10.12
C ARG A 58 -6.51 -4.16 10.69
N SER A 59 -6.82 -2.88 10.46
CA SER A 59 -8.04 -2.24 10.97
C SER A 59 -9.33 -2.72 10.28
N THR A 60 -9.23 -3.34 9.10
CA THR A 60 -10.36 -3.91 8.35
C THR A 60 -10.69 -5.34 8.77
N GLY A 61 -9.83 -5.98 9.57
CA GLY A 61 -9.96 -7.37 9.97
C GLY A 61 -9.40 -8.38 8.96
N LEU A 62 -9.12 -7.95 7.71
CA LEU A 62 -8.49 -8.76 6.67
C LEU A 62 -7.05 -9.11 7.01
N ARG A 63 -6.66 -10.36 6.70
CA ARG A 63 -5.35 -10.95 7.05
C ARG A 63 -4.91 -11.94 5.99
N ASP A 64 -3.64 -12.33 6.09
CA ASP A 64 -3.10 -13.49 5.39
C ASP A 64 -3.40 -13.46 3.90
N ILE A 65 -2.96 -12.38 3.21
CA ILE A 65 -3.05 -12.34 1.75
C ILE A 65 -2.03 -13.32 1.13
N TYR A 66 -2.48 -14.18 0.23
CA TYR A 66 -1.61 -15.11 -0.50
C TYR A 66 -2.14 -15.39 -1.91
N PHE A 67 -1.27 -15.91 -2.77
CA PHE A 67 -1.65 -16.38 -4.10
C PHE A 67 -2.07 -17.85 -4.03
N ASN A 68 -3.29 -18.16 -4.45
CA ASN A 68 -3.78 -19.53 -4.55
C ASN A 68 -3.45 -20.09 -5.94
N HIS A 69 -2.46 -20.99 -6.02
CA HIS A 69 -2.01 -21.58 -7.28
C HIS A 69 -3.06 -22.44 -8.00
N ASN A 70 -4.04 -22.98 -7.27
CA ASN A 70 -5.10 -23.79 -7.88
C ASN A 70 -6.16 -22.93 -8.55
N LEU A 71 -6.43 -21.75 -7.99
CA LEU A 71 -7.44 -20.80 -8.50
C LEU A 71 -6.83 -19.69 -9.38
N GLU A 72 -5.49 -19.63 -9.46
CA GLU A 72 -4.73 -18.58 -10.15
C GLU A 72 -5.14 -17.17 -9.75
N CYS A 73 -5.40 -16.95 -8.45
CA CYS A 73 -5.88 -15.67 -7.93
C CYS A 73 -5.31 -15.36 -6.53
N PHE A 74 -5.37 -14.08 -6.15
CA PHE A 74 -5.08 -13.65 -4.78
C PHE A 74 -6.28 -13.88 -3.87
N VAL A 75 -6.01 -14.42 -2.69
CA VAL A 75 -6.99 -14.69 -1.64
C VAL A 75 -6.58 -13.94 -0.38
N VAL A 76 -7.58 -13.48 0.37
CA VAL A 76 -7.43 -12.85 1.69
C VAL A 76 -8.37 -13.53 2.67
N SER A 77 -7.97 -13.59 3.94
CA SER A 77 -8.77 -14.22 5.01
C SER A 77 -9.42 -13.17 5.90
N HIS A 78 -10.64 -13.44 6.34
CA HIS A 78 -11.34 -12.67 7.37
C HIS A 78 -11.93 -13.63 8.43
N PRO A 79 -11.84 -13.32 9.73
CA PRO A 79 -12.34 -14.20 10.79
C PRO A 79 -13.82 -14.57 10.65
N ASP A 80 -14.65 -13.62 10.19
CA ASP A 80 -16.11 -13.82 10.16
C ASP A 80 -16.63 -14.38 8.84
N THR A 81 -15.92 -14.15 7.73
CA THR A 81 -16.39 -14.50 6.38
C THR A 81 -15.53 -15.55 5.69
N GLY A 82 -14.40 -15.94 6.29
CA GLY A 82 -13.47 -16.91 5.72
C GLY A 82 -12.58 -16.33 4.63
N GLU A 83 -12.18 -17.19 3.70
CA GLU A 83 -11.36 -16.82 2.54
C GLU A 83 -12.20 -16.12 1.47
N MET A 84 -11.66 -15.05 0.90
CA MET A 84 -12.28 -14.25 -0.15
C MET A 84 -11.28 -13.98 -1.27
N ILE A 85 -11.76 -13.99 -2.51
CA ILE A 85 -10.94 -13.65 -3.67
C ILE A 85 -10.76 -12.12 -3.71
N VAL A 86 -9.53 -11.65 -3.85
CA VAL A 86 -9.20 -10.21 -3.86
C VAL A 86 -9.88 -9.50 -5.03
N SER A 87 -10.08 -10.17 -6.17
CA SER A 87 -10.84 -9.62 -7.30
C SER A 87 -12.30 -9.33 -6.99
N ASP A 88 -12.86 -9.89 -5.92
CA ASP A 88 -14.26 -9.71 -5.54
C ASP A 88 -14.45 -8.66 -4.45
N LEU A 89 -13.34 -8.11 -3.92
CA LEU A 89 -13.38 -6.99 -2.96
C LEU A 89 -13.83 -5.69 -3.64
N SER A 90 -14.15 -4.66 -2.86
CA SER A 90 -14.49 -3.36 -3.45
C SER A 90 -13.27 -2.72 -4.14
N ASP A 91 -13.54 -1.80 -5.08
CA ASP A 91 -12.49 -1.03 -5.76
C ASP A 91 -11.53 -0.34 -4.79
N GLY A 92 -12.05 0.24 -3.70
CA GLY A 92 -11.22 0.87 -2.68
C GLY A 92 -10.23 -0.09 -2.02
N PHE A 93 -10.67 -1.31 -1.69
CA PHE A 93 -9.78 -2.34 -1.15
C PHE A 93 -8.70 -2.76 -2.14
N ARG A 94 -9.09 -3.05 -3.38
CA ARG A 94 -8.15 -3.45 -4.43
C ARG A 94 -7.10 -2.35 -4.68
N SER A 95 -7.51 -1.09 -4.73
CA SER A 95 -6.62 0.06 -4.95
C SER A 95 -5.60 0.22 -3.82
N ILE A 96 -6.02 0.16 -2.56
CA ILE A 96 -5.09 0.28 -1.42
C ILE A 96 -4.13 -0.90 -1.35
N ILE A 97 -4.60 -2.14 -1.54
CA ILE A 97 -3.74 -3.33 -1.56
C ILE A 97 -2.67 -3.17 -2.62
N SER A 98 -3.06 -2.80 -3.85
CA SER A 98 -2.12 -2.57 -4.95
C SER A 98 -1.11 -1.48 -4.64
N MET A 99 -1.56 -0.33 -4.12
CA MET A 99 -0.67 0.78 -3.76
C MET A 99 0.35 0.37 -2.69
N VAL A 100 -0.10 -0.27 -1.61
CA VAL A 100 0.77 -0.72 -0.50
C VAL A 100 1.77 -1.76 -0.99
N ALA A 101 1.33 -2.68 -1.84
CA ALA A 101 2.18 -3.72 -2.38
C ALA A 101 3.24 -3.16 -3.35
N ASP A 102 2.85 -2.21 -4.21
CA ASP A 102 3.78 -1.51 -5.10
C ASP A 102 4.83 -0.70 -4.31
N LEU A 103 4.40 0.03 -3.28
CA LEU A 103 5.33 0.75 -2.38
C LEU A 103 6.32 -0.21 -1.72
N ALA A 104 5.84 -1.31 -1.14
CA ALA A 104 6.71 -2.30 -0.49
C ALA A 104 7.70 -2.93 -1.49
N TYR A 105 7.24 -3.27 -2.69
CA TYR A 105 8.08 -3.81 -3.76
C TYR A 105 9.19 -2.85 -4.17
N ARG A 106 8.87 -1.57 -4.39
CA ARG A 106 9.86 -0.54 -4.71
C ARG A 106 10.88 -0.39 -3.59
N MET A 107 10.44 -0.40 -2.33
CA MET A 107 11.34 -0.31 -1.17
C MET A 107 12.31 -1.50 -1.11
N VAL A 108 11.84 -2.73 -1.34
CA VAL A 108 12.70 -3.93 -1.40
C VAL A 108 13.68 -3.84 -2.56
N ARG A 109 13.22 -3.43 -3.74
CA ARG A 109 14.09 -3.30 -4.93
C ARG A 109 15.17 -2.26 -4.75
N LEU A 110 14.84 -1.13 -4.13
CA LEU A 110 15.78 -0.04 -3.89
C LEU A 110 16.73 -0.32 -2.71
N ASN A 111 16.31 -1.17 -1.77
CA ASN A 111 17.05 -1.47 -0.55
C ASN A 111 17.15 -2.99 -0.30
N PRO A 112 17.77 -3.76 -1.21
CA PRO A 112 17.81 -5.23 -1.11
C PRO A 112 18.49 -5.73 0.17
N HIS A 113 19.39 -4.94 0.75
CA HIS A 113 20.08 -5.23 2.02
C HIS A 113 19.14 -5.24 3.24
N LEU A 114 17.94 -4.66 3.15
CA LEU A 114 16.93 -4.67 4.21
C LEU A 114 16.01 -5.89 4.13
N GLY A 115 16.00 -6.62 3.02
CA GLY A 115 15.22 -7.84 2.84
C GLY A 115 13.73 -7.67 3.19
N ALA A 116 13.20 -8.59 4.00
CA ALA A 116 11.80 -8.57 4.45
C ALA A 116 11.43 -7.33 5.29
N GLU A 117 12.42 -6.63 5.86
CA GLU A 117 12.23 -5.45 6.70
C GLU A 117 12.25 -4.13 5.91
N SER A 118 12.34 -4.21 4.58
CA SER A 118 12.44 -3.04 3.70
C SER A 118 11.30 -2.04 3.92
N ALA A 119 10.06 -2.51 4.05
CA ALA A 119 8.89 -1.63 4.29
C ALA A 119 8.99 -0.86 5.62
N LEU A 120 9.56 -1.50 6.66
CA LEU A 120 9.68 -0.92 8.00
C LEU A 120 10.88 0.02 8.13
N GLN A 121 11.93 -0.20 7.35
CA GLN A 121 13.23 0.46 7.53
C GLN A 121 13.56 1.50 6.45
N THR A 122 12.84 1.52 5.33
CA THR A 122 13.10 2.48 4.24
C THR A 122 12.48 3.85 4.56
N PRO A 123 13.30 4.91 4.70
CA PRO A 123 12.78 6.26 4.79
C PRO A 123 12.33 6.76 3.42
N GLY A 124 11.31 7.63 3.39
CA GLY A 124 10.84 8.22 2.14
C GLY A 124 9.73 9.23 2.33
N ILE A 125 9.37 9.89 1.23
CA ILE A 125 8.19 10.75 1.13
C ILE A 125 7.27 10.13 0.11
N VAL A 126 6.00 9.94 0.47
CA VAL A 126 4.97 9.43 -0.43
C VAL A 126 3.86 10.48 -0.53
N LEU A 127 3.55 10.88 -1.77
CA LEU A 127 2.44 11.77 -2.08
C LEU A 127 1.27 10.91 -2.54
N ILE A 128 0.10 11.07 -1.93
CA ILE A 128 -1.12 10.35 -2.32
C ILE A 128 -2.21 11.37 -2.60
N ASP A 129 -2.72 11.37 -3.81
CA ASP A 129 -3.90 12.17 -4.14
C ASP A 129 -5.17 11.38 -3.79
N GLU A 130 -6.14 12.06 -3.18
CA GLU A 130 -7.46 11.53 -2.83
C GLU A 130 -7.42 10.18 -2.10
N ILE A 131 -6.71 10.14 -0.96
CA ILE A 131 -6.54 8.89 -0.16
C ILE A 131 -7.87 8.25 0.27
N ASP A 132 -8.95 9.02 0.32
CA ASP A 132 -10.29 8.57 0.70
C ASP A 132 -11.11 7.96 -0.45
N MET A 133 -10.63 8.00 -1.69
CA MET A 133 -11.38 7.58 -2.88
C MET A 133 -11.84 6.12 -2.76
N HIS A 134 -13.16 5.91 -2.90
CA HIS A 134 -13.83 4.59 -2.86
C HIS A 134 -13.62 3.77 -1.57
N LEU A 135 -13.07 4.37 -0.51
CA LEU A 135 -12.91 3.70 0.78
C LEU A 135 -14.21 3.68 1.57
N HIS A 136 -14.45 2.56 2.26
CA HIS A 136 -15.53 2.48 3.23
C HIS A 136 -15.28 3.47 4.38
N PRO A 137 -16.31 4.17 4.90
CA PRO A 137 -16.17 5.18 5.95
C PRO A 137 -15.32 4.79 7.15
N ILE A 138 -15.50 3.54 7.63
CA ILE A 138 -14.70 3.02 8.76
C ILE A 138 -13.21 3.05 8.43
N TRP A 139 -12.83 2.68 7.21
CA TRP A 139 -11.43 2.65 6.84
C TRP A 139 -10.86 4.05 6.56
N GLN A 140 -11.69 5.00 6.09
CA GLN A 140 -11.27 6.41 6.01
C GLN A 140 -10.78 6.94 7.36
N GLN A 141 -11.31 6.44 8.48
CA GLN A 141 -10.88 6.83 9.83
C GLN A 141 -9.59 6.14 10.31
N THR A 142 -9.17 5.04 9.68
CA THR A 142 -8.01 4.25 10.15
C THR A 142 -6.85 4.21 9.16
N ILE A 143 -7.08 4.50 7.88
CA ILE A 143 -6.10 4.34 6.79
C ILE A 143 -4.78 5.07 7.06
N MET A 144 -4.82 6.28 7.66
CA MET A 144 -3.60 7.02 7.99
C MET A 144 -2.81 6.37 9.14
N GLY A 145 -3.48 5.69 10.07
CA GLY A 145 -2.83 4.86 11.09
C GLY A 145 -2.23 3.60 10.48
N ASP A 146 -2.99 2.93 9.62
CA ASP A 146 -2.60 1.71 8.92
C ASP A 146 -1.36 1.92 8.03
N LEU A 147 -1.33 2.99 7.24
CA LEU A 147 -0.17 3.35 6.41
C LEU A 147 1.08 3.64 7.24
N ARG A 148 0.93 4.35 8.38
CA ARG A 148 2.05 4.61 9.31
C ARG A 148 2.56 3.34 9.98
N ALA A 149 1.68 2.37 10.24
CA ALA A 149 2.08 1.08 10.78
C ALA A 149 2.84 0.24 9.75
N ALA A 150 2.40 0.26 8.48
CA ALA A 150 3.06 -0.45 7.39
C ALA A 150 4.41 0.17 6.98
N PHE A 151 4.53 1.50 7.04
CA PHE A 151 5.71 2.25 6.59
C PHE A 151 6.14 3.33 7.61
N PRO A 152 6.64 2.95 8.79
CA PRO A 152 6.89 3.86 9.92
C PRO A 152 7.95 4.94 9.67
N LYS A 153 8.83 4.75 8.69
CA LYS A 153 9.85 5.75 8.30
C LYS A 153 9.44 6.62 7.11
N VAL A 154 8.22 6.48 6.62
CA VAL A 154 7.70 7.26 5.50
C VAL A 154 6.89 8.44 5.98
N GLN A 155 7.17 9.61 5.41
CA GLN A 155 6.31 10.77 5.52
C GLN A 155 5.25 10.70 4.42
N PHE A 156 3.99 10.53 4.81
CA PHE A 156 2.86 10.62 3.90
C PHE A 156 2.36 12.06 3.82
N ILE A 157 2.21 12.57 2.59
CA ILE A 157 1.54 13.83 2.30
C ILE A 157 0.35 13.47 1.41
N THR A 158 -0.84 13.57 1.96
CA THR A 158 -2.06 13.13 1.27
C THR A 158 -3.02 14.29 1.07
N THR A 159 -3.77 14.27 -0.02
CA THR A 159 -4.96 15.12 -0.19
C THR A 159 -6.20 14.31 0.17
N THR A 160 -7.23 14.97 0.69
CA THR A 160 -8.49 14.32 1.03
C THR A 160 -9.63 15.32 1.04
N HIS A 161 -10.82 14.85 0.64
CA HIS A 161 -12.08 15.56 0.82
C HIS A 161 -12.90 15.02 1.99
N SER A 162 -12.52 13.86 2.52
CA SER A 162 -13.26 13.18 3.59
C SER A 162 -13.01 13.83 4.96
N PRO A 163 -14.07 14.32 5.64
CA PRO A 163 -13.97 14.74 7.04
C PRO A 163 -13.50 13.62 7.98
N GLN A 164 -13.75 12.36 7.61
CA GLN A 164 -13.42 11.20 8.42
C GLN A 164 -11.91 10.93 8.44
N VAL A 165 -11.23 11.15 7.31
CA VAL A 165 -9.75 11.15 7.25
C VAL A 165 -9.21 12.31 8.07
N LEU A 166 -9.76 13.52 7.89
CA LEU A 166 -9.29 14.72 8.61
C LEU A 166 -9.41 14.59 10.12
N SER A 167 -10.46 13.94 10.63
CA SER A 167 -10.62 13.70 12.08
C SER A 167 -9.71 12.60 12.63
N SER A 168 -9.07 11.80 11.77
CA SER A 168 -8.18 10.70 12.18
C SER A 168 -6.73 11.13 12.43
N VAL A 169 -6.37 12.36 12.04
CA VAL A 169 -5.01 12.89 12.11
C VAL A 169 -4.92 14.09 13.05
N PRO A 170 -3.74 14.33 13.66
CA PRO A 170 -3.55 15.50 14.50
C PRO A 170 -3.72 16.81 13.71
N SER A 171 -4.44 17.77 14.27
CA SER A 171 -4.77 19.06 13.64
C SER A 171 -3.56 19.82 13.09
N GLU A 172 -2.41 19.72 13.77
CA GLU A 172 -1.15 20.35 13.40
C GLU A 172 -0.55 19.82 12.09
N THR A 173 -0.98 18.63 11.65
CA THR A 173 -0.59 18.04 10.37
C THR A 173 -1.49 18.47 9.22
N VAL A 174 -2.66 19.05 9.50
CA VAL A 174 -3.63 19.44 8.47
C VAL A 174 -3.26 20.81 7.86
N ARG A 175 -3.33 20.88 6.54
CA ARG A 175 -3.16 22.11 5.76
C ARG A 175 -4.37 22.29 4.86
N VAL A 176 -4.93 23.50 4.83
CA VAL A 176 -6.07 23.84 3.99
C VAL A 176 -5.59 24.70 2.84
N LEU A 177 -5.76 24.23 1.61
CA LEU A 177 -5.54 25.02 0.42
C LEU A 177 -6.79 25.87 0.16
N ARG A 178 -6.62 27.20 0.09
CA ARG A 178 -7.73 28.13 -0.16
C ARG A 178 -7.68 28.65 -1.58
N TRP A 179 -8.83 28.62 -2.26
CA TRP A 179 -8.96 29.05 -3.63
C TRP A 179 -10.17 29.96 -3.81
N GLY A 180 -9.95 31.12 -4.41
CA GLY A 180 -10.99 32.02 -4.91
C GLY A 180 -10.99 32.02 -6.44
N LYS A 181 -10.89 33.21 -7.06
CA LYS A 181 -10.57 33.29 -8.51
C LYS A 181 -9.11 32.90 -8.83
N GLN A 182 -8.24 32.92 -7.82
CA GLN A 182 -6.83 32.51 -7.86
C GLN A 182 -6.50 31.80 -6.55
N PHE A 183 -5.33 31.17 -6.47
CA PHE A 183 -4.83 30.61 -5.21
C PHE A 183 -4.67 31.71 -4.17
N GLU A 184 -5.29 31.52 -3.00
CA GLU A 184 -5.28 32.52 -1.93
C GLU A 184 -4.23 32.20 -0.85
N GLY A 185 -3.78 30.95 -0.77
CA GLY A 185 -2.71 30.52 0.15
C GLY A 185 -3.03 29.24 0.92
N VAL A 186 -2.15 28.92 1.87
CA VAL A 186 -2.25 27.73 2.74
C VAL A 186 -2.60 28.15 4.16
N GLY A 187 -3.73 27.67 4.67
CA GLY A 187 -4.17 27.82 6.04
C GLY A 187 -3.85 26.61 6.92
N ARG A 188 -3.94 26.79 8.24
CA ARG A 188 -4.01 25.70 9.23
C ARG A 188 -5.45 25.57 9.74
N VAL A 189 -5.83 24.38 10.16
CA VAL A 189 -7.09 24.16 10.87
C VAL A 189 -6.83 24.30 12.36
N ASN A 190 -7.55 25.20 13.01
CA ASN A 190 -7.67 25.22 14.47
C ASN A 190 -9.07 24.67 14.77
N PHE A 191 -9.15 23.43 15.25
CA PHE A 191 -10.40 22.89 15.78
C PHE A 191 -10.63 23.43 17.19
#